data_AF-A0A4V3SJH3-F1
#
_entry.id   AF-A0A4V3SJH3-F1
#
_cell.length_a   1.000
_cell.length_b   1.000
_cell.length_c   1.000
_cell.angle_alpha   90.00
_cell.angle_beta   90.00
_cell.angle_gamma   90.00
#
_symmetry.space_group_name_H-M   'P 1'
#
loop_
_entity.id
_entity.type
_entity.pdbx_description
1 polymer ?
#
loop_
_entity_poly.entity_id
_entity_poly.type
_entity_poly.pdbx_seq_one_letter_code
_entity_poly.pdbx_strand_id
1 'polypeptide(L)'
;MDAFQCRIQFTRQLSSLTASAAAAKQCAQFALKNRDFDEDLFSVILETLQSSDTSMNVRVNVLFFIETLCDLSKNAEYDEYIKLVQRDLKAIVAAVATESTEGAVNLEAVKKIVRNLDEKGLVEGPTRRELKVLLNERQKWYSEHADLSSDDESMTSDEEYERDPDRSKYRFSESVIQQRMEEDRERHKRLRENIWQIPPQLEMSLDPEFEKAWEEASDLNSDDFEIMREENAILAASTA
;
A
#
# COMPACT_ATOMS: atom_id res chain seq x y z
N MET A 1 -11.45 27.85 -7.93
CA MET A 1 -12.55 26.88 -7.99
C MET A 1 -13.39 27.10 -6.75
N ASP A 2 -14.71 27.04 -6.82
CA ASP A 2 -15.54 27.18 -5.60
C ASP A 2 -15.51 25.88 -4.78
N ALA A 3 -15.92 25.96 -3.50
CA ALA A 3 -15.86 24.83 -2.57
C ALA A 3 -16.65 23.60 -3.07
N PHE A 4 -17.83 23.82 -3.66
CA PHE A 4 -18.69 22.74 -4.15
C PHE A 4 -18.08 22.01 -5.36
N GLN A 5 -17.50 22.74 -6.30
CA GLN A 5 -16.78 22.17 -7.44
C GLN A 5 -15.55 21.40 -6.98
N CYS A 6 -14.79 21.94 -6.02
CA CYS A 6 -13.65 21.25 -5.41
C CYS A 6 -14.09 19.91 -4.83
N ARG A 7 -15.16 19.90 -4.03
CA ARG A 7 -15.73 18.70 -3.41
C ARG A 7 -16.08 17.64 -4.45
N ILE A 8 -16.91 17.99 -5.45
CA ILE A 8 -17.33 17.04 -6.51
C ILE A 8 -16.13 16.48 -7.26
N GLN A 9 -15.19 17.33 -7.65
CA GLN A 9 -14.02 16.89 -8.39
C GLN A 9 -13.15 15.95 -7.54
N PHE A 10 -12.97 16.27 -6.27
CA PHE A 10 -12.16 15.48 -5.36
C PHE A 10 -12.81 14.12 -5.04
N THR A 11 -14.13 14.08 -4.82
CA THR A 11 -14.87 12.82 -4.67
C THR A 11 -14.65 11.91 -5.86
N ARG A 12 -14.72 12.43 -7.10
CA ARG A 12 -14.49 11.63 -8.32
C ARG A 12 -13.06 11.12 -8.44
N GLN A 13 -12.08 11.92 -8.02
CA GLN A 13 -10.67 11.47 -7.99
C GLN A 13 -10.46 10.35 -6.98
N LEU A 14 -11.00 10.49 -5.77
CA LEU A 14 -10.87 9.48 -4.72
C LEU A 14 -11.61 8.18 -5.07
N SER A 15 -12.81 8.27 -5.64
CA SER A 15 -13.61 7.08 -6.00
C SER A 15 -12.99 6.26 -7.15
N SER A 16 -12.13 6.87 -7.97
CA SER A 16 -11.44 6.22 -9.09
C SER A 16 -9.95 6.02 -8.82
N LEU A 17 -9.51 6.19 -7.57
CA LEU A 17 -8.11 6.12 -7.20
C LEU A 17 -7.59 4.69 -7.32
N THR A 18 -6.54 4.53 -8.10
CA THR A 18 -5.84 3.25 -8.31
C THR A 18 -4.57 3.17 -7.47
N ALA A 19 -3.90 2.02 -7.48
CA ALA A 19 -2.58 1.85 -6.86
C ALA A 19 -1.44 2.70 -7.48
N SER A 20 -1.73 3.50 -8.52
CA SER A 20 -0.73 4.34 -9.18
C SER A 20 -0.22 5.45 -8.26
N ALA A 21 1.09 5.49 -8.03
CA ALA A 21 1.75 6.57 -7.29
C ALA A 21 1.54 7.94 -7.97
N ALA A 22 1.46 7.97 -9.31
CA ALA A 22 1.16 9.19 -10.05
C ALA A 22 -0.27 9.67 -9.78
N ALA A 23 -1.25 8.75 -9.68
CA ALA A 23 -2.62 9.10 -9.35
C ALA A 23 -2.73 9.65 -7.92
N ALA A 24 -2.08 9.00 -6.95
CA ALA A 24 -2.01 9.48 -5.57
C ALA A 24 -1.35 10.87 -5.48
N LYS A 25 -0.22 11.06 -6.17
CA LYS A 25 0.50 12.35 -6.20
C LYS A 25 -0.34 13.46 -6.83
N GLN A 26 -1.02 13.19 -7.94
CA GLN A 26 -1.91 14.17 -8.59
C GLN A 26 -3.10 14.54 -7.69
N CYS A 27 -3.69 13.55 -7.02
CA CYS A 27 -4.77 13.77 -6.07
C CYS A 27 -4.32 14.63 -4.88
N ALA A 28 -3.12 14.37 -4.35
CA ALA A 28 -2.55 15.15 -3.25
C ALA A 28 -2.18 16.57 -3.67
N GLN A 29 -1.63 16.75 -4.87
CA GLN A 29 -1.39 18.07 -5.46
C GLN A 29 -2.70 18.85 -5.65
N PHE A 30 -3.79 18.19 -6.01
CA PHE A 30 -5.10 18.82 -6.08
C PHE A 30 -5.56 19.32 -4.70
N ALA A 31 -5.42 18.49 -3.66
CA ALA A 31 -5.77 18.84 -2.29
C ALA A 31 -4.95 20.04 -1.77
N LEU A 32 -3.64 20.05 -2.02
CA LEU A 32 -2.74 21.14 -1.62
C LEU A 32 -2.97 22.43 -2.40
N LYS A 33 -3.29 22.33 -3.69
CA LYS A 33 -3.63 23.50 -4.51
C LYS A 33 -4.90 24.20 -4.02
N ASN A 34 -5.82 23.45 -3.41
CA ASN A 34 -7.09 23.95 -2.89
C ASN A 34 -7.13 23.87 -1.35
N ARG A 35 -5.99 24.11 -0.69
CA ARG A 35 -5.83 24.03 0.77
C ARG A 35 -6.76 24.95 1.58
N ASP A 36 -7.30 25.99 0.96
CA ASP A 36 -8.30 26.87 1.60
C ASP A 36 -9.60 26.12 1.98
N PHE A 37 -9.79 24.90 1.46
CA PHE A 37 -10.93 24.01 1.72
C PHE A 37 -10.49 22.68 2.35
N ASP A 38 -9.34 22.64 3.01
CA ASP A 38 -8.74 21.41 3.56
C ASP A 38 -9.67 20.60 4.46
N GLU A 39 -10.43 21.23 5.36
CA GLU A 39 -11.42 20.56 6.22
C GLU A 39 -12.54 19.89 5.41
N ASP A 40 -13.06 20.56 4.37
CA ASP A 40 -14.10 20.00 3.50
C ASP A 40 -13.54 18.86 2.65
N LEU A 41 -12.35 19.04 2.07
CA LEU A 41 -11.67 18.01 1.30
C LEU A 41 -11.33 16.79 2.18
N PHE A 42 -10.89 17.02 3.42
CA PHE A 42 -10.64 15.93 4.37
C PHE A 42 -11.92 15.21 4.78
N SER A 43 -13.05 15.91 4.89
CA SER A 43 -14.37 15.30 5.07
C SER A 43 -14.67 14.31 3.94
N VAL A 44 -14.36 14.66 2.68
CA VAL A 44 -14.55 13.76 1.53
C VAL A 44 -13.67 12.51 1.63
N ILE A 45 -12.44 12.63 2.15
CA ILE A 45 -11.56 11.46 2.39
C ILE A 45 -12.23 10.49 3.35
N LEU A 46 -12.71 10.99 4.49
CA LEU A 46 -13.39 10.17 5.50
C LEU A 46 -14.70 9.57 4.96
N GLU A 47 -15.50 10.35 4.25
CA GLU A 47 -16.74 9.87 3.61
C GLU A 47 -16.46 8.75 2.61
N THR A 48 -15.39 8.88 1.81
CA THR A 48 -14.98 7.84 0.87
C THR A 48 -14.56 6.56 1.61
N LEU A 49 -13.79 6.69 2.69
CA LEU A 49 -13.38 5.53 3.50
C LEU A 49 -14.54 4.84 4.22
N GLN A 50 -15.57 5.59 4.62
CA GLN A 50 -16.68 5.09 5.42
C GLN A 50 -17.89 4.65 4.59
N SER A 51 -18.02 5.15 3.36
CA SER A 51 -19.15 4.84 2.47
C SER A 51 -19.22 3.35 2.12
N SER A 52 -20.40 2.75 2.29
CA SER A 52 -20.68 1.34 1.96
C SER A 52 -20.46 1.00 0.49
N ASP A 53 -20.60 1.99 -0.40
CA ASP A 53 -20.47 1.80 -1.85
C ASP A 53 -19.01 1.81 -2.30
N THR A 54 -18.08 2.19 -1.42
CA THR A 54 -16.64 2.24 -1.74
C THR A 54 -16.00 0.89 -1.48
N SER A 55 -15.45 0.29 -2.54
CA SER A 55 -14.78 -1.02 -2.47
C SER A 55 -13.55 -0.99 -1.55
N MET A 56 -13.24 -2.11 -0.90
CA MET A 56 -12.09 -2.22 0.01
C MET A 56 -10.76 -1.98 -0.69
N ASN A 57 -10.70 -2.19 -2.01
CA ASN A 57 -9.55 -1.87 -2.83
C ASN A 57 -9.35 -0.35 -2.98
N VAL A 58 -10.42 0.40 -3.26
CA VAL A 58 -10.34 1.86 -3.27
C VAL A 58 -9.98 2.40 -1.88
N ARG A 59 -10.52 1.82 -0.81
CA ARG A 59 -10.17 2.23 0.56
C ARG A 59 -8.68 2.06 0.87
N VAL A 60 -8.07 0.95 0.47
CA VAL A 60 -6.61 0.80 0.63
C VAL A 60 -5.83 1.77 -0.26
N ASN A 61 -6.30 2.04 -1.48
CA ASN A 61 -5.69 3.04 -2.36
C ASN A 61 -5.73 4.44 -1.73
N VAL A 62 -6.86 4.82 -1.10
CA VAL A 62 -7.01 6.06 -0.35
C VAL A 62 -6.03 6.11 0.82
N LEU A 63 -5.79 5.00 1.53
CA LEU A 63 -4.78 4.96 2.60
C LEU A 63 -3.36 5.24 2.09
N PHE A 64 -2.96 4.69 0.95
CA PHE A 64 -1.68 5.03 0.30
C PHE A 64 -1.62 6.49 -0.16
N PHE A 65 -2.75 7.03 -0.64
CA PHE A 65 -2.86 8.44 -0.96
C PHE A 65 -2.68 9.33 0.28
N ILE A 66 -3.24 8.96 1.43
CA ILE A 66 -3.07 9.71 2.68
C ILE A 66 -1.59 9.81 3.07
N GLU A 67 -0.83 8.71 2.96
CA GLU A 67 0.63 8.76 3.17
C GLU A 67 1.30 9.75 2.21
N THR A 68 0.94 9.69 0.92
CA THR A 68 1.47 10.60 -0.11
C THR A 68 1.10 12.05 0.16
N LEU A 69 -0.12 12.31 0.65
CA LEU A 69 -0.61 13.62 1.03
C LEU A 69 0.22 14.17 2.19
N CYS A 70 0.48 13.38 3.23
CA CYS A 70 1.33 13.79 4.35
C CYS A 70 2.75 14.17 3.88
N ASP A 71 3.35 13.37 2.99
CA ASP A 71 4.70 13.64 2.47
C ASP A 71 4.73 14.96 1.68
N LEU A 72 3.76 15.18 0.81
CA LEU A 72 3.67 16.41 0.01
C LEU A 72 3.29 17.63 0.86
N SER A 73 2.43 17.46 1.86
CA SER A 73 2.10 18.49 2.85
C SER A 73 3.33 18.96 3.59
N LYS A 74 4.15 18.03 4.09
CA LYS A 74 5.39 18.36 4.79
C LYS A 74 6.37 19.11 3.89
N ASN A 75 6.52 18.66 2.64
CA ASN A 75 7.36 19.35 1.65
C ASN A 75 6.84 20.74 1.25
N ALA A 76 5.53 20.96 1.35
CA ALA A 76 4.89 22.25 1.08
C ALA A 76 4.74 23.13 2.34
N GLU A 77 5.30 22.71 3.48
CA GLU A 77 5.19 23.37 4.78
C GLU A 77 3.73 23.66 5.18
N TYR A 78 2.82 22.72 4.87
CA TYR A 78 1.39 22.80 5.16
C TYR A 78 0.94 21.62 6.03
N ASP A 79 0.97 21.84 7.34
CA ASP A 79 0.79 20.78 8.34
C ASP A 79 -0.69 20.48 8.66
N GLU A 80 -1.64 21.27 8.16
CA GLU A 80 -3.07 21.13 8.51
C GLU A 80 -3.61 19.74 8.11
N TYR A 81 -3.30 19.24 6.91
CA TYR A 81 -3.65 17.86 6.53
C TYR A 81 -3.00 16.82 7.43
N ILE A 82 -1.77 17.05 7.89
CA ILE A 82 -1.08 16.14 8.81
C ILE A 82 -1.83 16.09 10.14
N LYS A 83 -2.22 17.24 10.69
CA LYS A 83 -3.00 17.34 11.94
C LYS A 83 -4.35 16.63 11.81
N LEU A 84 -5.03 16.78 10.68
CA LEU A 84 -6.30 16.10 10.40
C LEU A 84 -6.13 14.58 10.33
N VAL A 85 -5.09 14.10 9.63
CA VAL A 85 -4.75 12.67 9.57
C VAL A 85 -4.42 12.14 10.96
N GLN A 86 -3.62 12.85 11.76
CA GLN A 86 -3.27 12.47 13.12
C GLN A 86 -4.49 12.30 14.02
N ARG A 87 -5.42 13.26 13.95
CA ARG A 87 -6.68 13.26 14.70
C ARG A 87 -7.52 12.02 14.38
N ASP A 88 -7.66 11.69 13.10
CA ASP A 88 -8.59 10.66 12.61
C ASP A 88 -7.92 9.34 12.21
N LEU A 89 -6.62 9.16 12.50
CA LEU A 89 -5.82 8.01 12.05
C LEU A 89 -6.43 6.67 12.46
N LYS A 90 -6.97 6.58 13.68
CA LYS A 90 -7.64 5.37 14.19
C LYS A 90 -8.89 5.04 13.38
N ALA A 91 -9.69 6.05 13.04
CA ALA A 91 -10.90 5.87 12.23
C ALA A 91 -10.56 5.47 10.80
N ILE A 92 -9.52 6.09 10.21
CA ILE A 92 -9.00 5.75 8.89
C ILE A 92 -8.56 4.27 8.85
N VAL A 93 -7.74 3.84 9.82
CA VAL A 93 -7.25 2.45 9.91
C VAL A 93 -8.41 1.46 10.08
N ALA A 94 -9.37 1.75 10.96
CA ALA A 94 -10.53 0.91 11.20
C ALA A 94 -11.44 0.77 9.96
N ALA A 95 -11.54 1.82 9.13
CA ALA A 95 -12.34 1.83 7.91
C ALA A 95 -11.73 1.00 6.77
N VAL A 96 -10.41 0.80 6.78
CA VAL A 96 -9.67 0.04 5.75
C VAL A 96 -9.47 -1.43 6.16
N ALA A 97 -9.14 -1.68 7.43
CA ALA A 97 -8.98 -3.02 8.00
C ALA A 97 -10.28 -3.44 8.72
N THR A 98 -11.36 -3.64 7.98
CA THR A 98 -12.69 -4.01 8.52
C THR A 98 -12.73 -5.46 9.02
N GLU A 99 -13.71 -5.83 9.87
CA GLU A 99 -13.95 -7.23 10.31
C GLU A 99 -14.65 -8.01 9.20
N SER A 100 -13.98 -8.09 8.05
CA SER A 100 -14.46 -8.79 6.86
C SER A 100 -13.30 -9.51 6.20
N THR A 101 -13.61 -10.50 5.37
CA THR A 101 -12.62 -11.20 4.54
C THR A 101 -11.86 -10.23 3.64
N GLU A 102 -12.54 -9.22 3.10
CA GLU A 102 -11.93 -8.17 2.29
C GLU A 102 -10.95 -7.30 3.09
N GLY A 103 -11.29 -7.01 4.35
CA GLY A 103 -10.44 -6.29 5.30
C GLY A 103 -9.17 -7.07 5.66
N ALA A 104 -9.25 -8.41 5.72
CA ALA A 104 -8.09 -9.28 5.96
C ALA A 104 -7.01 -9.09 4.89
N VAL A 105 -7.41 -8.99 3.61
CA VAL A 105 -6.48 -8.78 2.49
C VAL A 105 -5.78 -7.42 2.57
N ASN A 106 -6.42 -6.42 3.19
CA ASN A 106 -5.82 -5.11 3.39
C ASN A 106 -4.83 -5.04 4.56
N LEU A 107 -4.85 -6.02 5.48
CA LEU A 107 -4.17 -5.90 6.77
C LEU A 107 -2.67 -5.61 6.65
N GLU A 108 -1.97 -6.31 5.76
CA GLU A 108 -0.52 -6.11 5.59
C GLU A 108 -0.19 -4.73 4.99
N ALA A 109 -1.01 -4.24 4.05
CA ALA A 109 -0.88 -2.89 3.53
C ALA A 109 -1.12 -1.84 4.64
N VAL A 110 -2.12 -2.04 5.49
CA VAL A 110 -2.39 -1.14 6.63
C VAL A 110 -1.24 -1.14 7.63
N LYS A 111 -0.72 -2.31 8.02
CA LYS A 111 0.44 -2.43 8.92
C LYS A 111 1.66 -1.70 8.37
N LYS A 112 1.92 -1.85 7.06
CA LYS A 112 3.01 -1.16 6.38
C LYS A 112 2.84 0.35 6.44
N ILE A 113 1.67 0.87 6.07
CA ILE A 113 1.44 2.33 6.08
C ILE A 113 1.51 2.90 7.49
N VAL A 114 0.91 2.24 8.48
CA VAL A 114 1.01 2.67 9.87
C VAL A 114 2.48 2.73 10.31
N ARG A 115 3.30 1.73 9.96
CA ARG A 115 4.75 1.75 10.25
C ARG A 115 5.46 2.93 9.58
N ASN A 116 5.20 3.18 8.30
CA ASN A 116 5.82 4.30 7.59
C ASN A 116 5.44 5.65 8.22
N LEU A 117 4.17 5.84 8.57
CA LEU A 117 3.70 7.05 9.28
C LEU A 117 4.38 7.17 10.65
N ASP A 118 4.60 6.05 11.34
CA ASP A 118 5.27 5.96 12.63
C ASP A 118 6.74 6.42 12.56
N GLU A 119 7.47 5.91 11.56
CA GLU A 119 8.87 6.25 11.26
C GLU A 119 9.02 7.72 10.85
N LYS A 120 8.01 8.28 10.18
CA LYS A 120 7.94 9.71 9.81
C LYS A 120 7.60 10.63 11.00
N GLY A 121 7.35 10.06 12.19
CA GLY A 121 6.99 10.80 13.40
C GLY A 121 5.57 11.34 13.38
N LEU A 122 4.71 10.81 12.52
CA LEU A 122 3.32 11.27 12.37
C LEU A 122 2.36 10.58 13.34
N VAL A 123 2.79 9.55 14.08
CA VAL A 123 1.92 8.82 15.01
C VAL A 123 2.32 9.08 16.46
N GLU A 124 1.41 9.71 17.19
CA GLU A 124 1.57 10.00 18.62
C GLU A 124 1.66 8.73 19.47
N GLY A 125 2.36 8.80 20.61
CA GLY A 125 2.58 7.65 21.50
C GLY A 125 1.30 6.92 21.97
N PRO A 126 0.24 7.61 22.42
CA PRO A 126 -1.03 6.99 22.77
C PRO A 126 -1.69 6.30 21.57
N THR A 127 -1.83 7.01 20.44
CA THR A 127 -2.42 6.50 19.20
C THR A 127 -1.67 5.29 18.67
N ARG A 128 -0.34 5.29 18.73
CA ARG A 128 0.52 4.16 18.35
C ARG A 128 0.18 2.89 19.14
N ARG A 129 -0.05 3.01 20.45
CA ARG A 129 -0.43 1.88 21.29
C ARG A 129 -1.82 1.36 20.92
N GLU A 130 -2.77 2.27 20.73
CA GLU A 130 -4.14 1.91 20.33
C GLU A 130 -4.19 1.21 18.96
N LEU A 131 -3.44 1.72 17.98
CA LEU A 131 -3.34 1.12 16.65
C LEU A 131 -2.71 -0.27 16.70
N LYS A 132 -1.67 -0.47 17.51
CA LYS A 132 -1.07 -1.80 17.71
C LYS A 132 -2.07 -2.79 18.29
N VAL A 133 -2.87 -2.37 19.27
CA VAL A 133 -3.93 -3.21 19.85
C VAL A 133 -4.97 -3.55 18.78
N LEU A 134 -5.51 -2.54 18.08
CA LEU A 134 -6.51 -2.72 17.03
C LEU A 134 -6.03 -3.69 15.94
N LEU A 135 -4.82 -3.50 15.41
CA LEU A 135 -4.30 -4.35 14.33
C LEU A 135 -4.02 -5.78 14.81
N ASN A 136 -3.61 -5.97 16.06
CA ASN A 136 -3.44 -7.30 16.65
C ASN A 136 -4.78 -8.01 16.88
N GLU A 137 -5.79 -7.30 17.35
CA GLU A 137 -7.16 -7.82 17.49
C GLU A 137 -7.72 -8.22 16.13
N ARG A 138 -7.52 -7.40 15.10
CA ARG A 138 -7.90 -7.72 13.72
C ARG A 138 -7.17 -8.95 13.19
N GLN A 139 -5.85 -9.04 13.39
CA GLN A 139 -5.07 -10.24 13.02
C GLN A 139 -5.62 -11.51 13.67
N LYS A 140 -5.94 -11.46 14.97
CA LYS A 140 -6.53 -12.60 15.69
C LYS A 140 -7.89 -12.97 15.11
N TRP A 141 -8.76 -11.99 14.93
CA TRP A 141 -10.08 -12.19 14.33
C TRP A 141 -9.97 -12.87 12.96
N TYR A 142 -9.08 -12.40 12.08
CA TYR A 142 -8.88 -13.05 10.77
C TYR A 142 -8.34 -14.47 10.89
N SER A 143 -7.44 -14.73 11.85
CA SER A 143 -6.88 -16.08 12.05
C SER A 143 -7.94 -17.06 12.54
N GLU A 144 -8.84 -16.61 13.42
CA GLU A 144 -9.98 -17.41 13.93
C GLU A 144 -11.05 -17.66 12.87
N HIS A 145 -11.22 -16.74 11.91
CA HIS A 145 -12.23 -16.83 10.85
C HIS A 145 -11.68 -17.31 9.50
N ALA A 146 -10.37 -17.60 9.41
CA ALA A 146 -9.73 -18.09 8.18
C ALA A 146 -10.19 -19.51 7.81
N ASP A 147 -10.36 -20.39 8.80
CA ASP A 147 -10.68 -21.80 8.59
C ASP A 147 -12.06 -22.01 7.93
N LEU A 148 -13.01 -21.11 8.16
CA LEU A 148 -14.35 -21.13 7.54
C LEU A 148 -14.34 -20.84 6.03
N SER A 149 -13.21 -20.35 5.49
CA SER A 149 -13.05 -20.10 4.06
C SER A 149 -12.34 -21.23 3.32
N SER A 150 -11.79 -22.21 4.06
CA SER A 150 -10.88 -23.24 3.54
C SER A 150 -11.49 -24.62 3.24
N ASP A 151 -12.77 -24.83 3.54
CA ASP A 151 -13.49 -26.10 3.24
C ASP A 151 -13.84 -26.28 1.73
N ASP A 152 -13.08 -25.67 0.81
CA ASP A 152 -13.35 -25.65 -0.64
C ASP A 152 -12.29 -26.36 -1.51
N GLU A 153 -11.47 -27.24 -0.92
CA GLU A 153 -10.52 -28.09 -1.70
C GLU A 153 -10.71 -29.60 -1.52
N SER A 154 -11.86 -30.06 -1.02
CA SER A 154 -12.24 -31.47 -1.19
C SER A 154 -13.69 -31.62 -1.64
N MET A 155 -13.91 -31.69 -2.95
CA MET A 155 -14.87 -32.60 -3.58
C MET A 155 -14.67 -32.57 -5.09
N THR A 156 -13.68 -33.32 -5.56
CA THR A 156 -13.73 -33.88 -6.92
C THR A 156 -14.68 -35.08 -6.87
N SER A 157 -15.98 -34.83 -6.92
CA SER A 157 -16.96 -35.86 -7.24
C SER A 157 -17.98 -35.25 -8.17
N ASP A 158 -18.01 -35.78 -9.39
CA ASP A 158 -18.98 -35.53 -10.45
C ASP A 158 -20.41 -35.87 -10.01
N GLU A 159 -20.94 -35.16 -9.03
CA GLU A 159 -22.35 -35.25 -8.66
C GLU A 159 -22.98 -33.86 -8.76
N GLU A 160 -23.87 -33.77 -9.73
CA GLU A 160 -24.69 -32.63 -10.12
C GLU A 160 -25.70 -32.28 -9.01
N TYR A 161 -25.21 -31.81 -7.86
CA TYR A 161 -26.06 -31.24 -6.82
C TYR A 161 -26.28 -29.75 -7.10
N GLU A 162 -27.54 -29.35 -7.06
CA GLU A 162 -28.00 -27.97 -7.26
C GLU A 162 -27.14 -26.98 -6.47
N ARG A 163 -26.32 -26.22 -7.19
CA ARG A 163 -25.44 -25.20 -6.64
C ARG A 163 -26.32 -24.14 -5.97
N ASP A 164 -26.32 -24.10 -4.65
CA ASP A 164 -27.06 -23.11 -3.85
C ASP A 164 -26.74 -21.69 -4.37
N PRO A 165 -27.71 -20.99 -4.99
CA PRO A 165 -27.46 -19.72 -5.66
C PRO A 165 -27.03 -18.61 -4.69
N ASP A 166 -27.24 -18.79 -3.38
CA ASP A 166 -26.87 -17.80 -2.37
C ASP A 166 -25.38 -17.85 -1.99
N ARG A 167 -24.71 -19.00 -2.17
CA ARG A 167 -23.26 -19.15 -1.88
C ARG A 167 -22.36 -18.46 -2.91
N SER A 168 -22.88 -18.21 -4.13
CA SER A 168 -22.16 -17.46 -5.17
C SER A 168 -22.06 -15.96 -4.88
N LYS A 169 -22.81 -15.41 -3.91
CA LYS A 169 -22.80 -13.97 -3.59
C LYS A 169 -21.53 -13.49 -2.89
N TYR A 170 -20.75 -14.39 -2.29
CA TYR A 170 -19.55 -14.05 -1.51
C TYR A 170 -18.24 -14.23 -2.28
N ARG A 171 -18.30 -14.64 -3.55
CA ARG A 171 -17.12 -14.66 -4.41
C ARG A 171 -17.01 -13.31 -5.12
N PHE A 172 -15.91 -12.60 -4.89
CA PHE A 172 -15.55 -11.43 -5.67
C PHE A 172 -15.71 -11.74 -7.17
N SER A 173 -16.17 -10.75 -7.94
CA SER A 173 -16.19 -10.92 -9.39
C SER A 173 -14.76 -11.11 -9.90
N GLU A 174 -14.58 -11.98 -10.88
CA GLU A 174 -13.26 -12.28 -11.46
C GLU A 174 -12.53 -10.99 -11.91
N SER A 175 -13.28 -10.04 -12.46
CA SER A 175 -12.77 -8.70 -12.85
C SER A 175 -12.18 -7.93 -11.67
N VAL A 176 -12.84 -7.94 -10.50
CA VAL A 176 -12.34 -7.26 -9.29
C VAL A 176 -11.09 -7.95 -8.77
N ILE A 177 -11.04 -9.29 -8.80
CA ILE A 177 -9.86 -10.06 -8.38
C ILE A 177 -8.68 -9.73 -9.31
N GLN A 178 -8.89 -9.74 -10.64
CA GLN A 178 -7.85 -9.43 -11.62
C GLN A 178 -7.33 -8.00 -11.48
N GLN A 179 -8.23 -7.02 -11.32
CA GLN A 179 -7.84 -5.63 -11.09
C GLN A 179 -6.96 -5.52 -9.85
N ARG A 180 -7.35 -6.19 -8.75
CA ARG A 180 -6.57 -6.16 -7.51
C ARG A 180 -5.21 -6.83 -7.65
N MET A 181 -5.14 -7.97 -8.33
CA MET A 181 -3.87 -8.63 -8.62
C MET A 181 -2.93 -7.72 -9.42
N GLU A 182 -3.46 -7.02 -10.42
CA GLU A 182 -2.68 -6.08 -11.23
C GLU A 182 -2.21 -4.88 -10.41
N GLU A 183 -3.07 -4.34 -9.55
CA GLU A 183 -2.73 -3.26 -8.64
C GLU A 183 -1.61 -3.66 -7.65
N ASP A 184 -1.67 -4.87 -7.09
CA ASP A 184 -0.63 -5.39 -6.20
C ASP A 184 0.68 -5.70 -6.95
N ARG A 185 0.60 -6.15 -8.21
CA ARG A 185 1.79 -6.31 -9.08
C ARG A 185 2.47 -4.98 -9.32
N GLU A 186 1.72 -3.95 -9.68
CA GLU A 186 2.26 -2.61 -9.89
C GLU A 186 2.88 -2.03 -8.60
N ARG A 187 2.31 -2.30 -7.42
CA ARG A 187 2.91 -1.93 -6.12
C ARG A 187 4.25 -2.60 -5.89
N HIS A 188 4.33 -3.92 -6.09
CA HIS A 188 5.58 -4.67 -5.88
C HIS A 188 6.66 -4.29 -6.88
N LYS A 189 6.29 -4.09 -8.15
CA LYS A 189 7.20 -3.61 -9.19
C LYS A 189 7.85 -2.29 -8.78
N ARG A 190 7.07 -1.31 -8.35
CA ARG A 190 7.56 -0.02 -7.84
C ARG A 190 8.48 -0.13 -6.63
N LEU A 191 8.17 -1.05 -5.70
CA LEU A 191 9.05 -1.29 -4.56
C LEU A 191 10.45 -1.74 -5.00
N ARG A 192 10.57 -2.47 -6.11
CA ARG A 192 11.86 -2.92 -6.64
C ARG A 192 12.54 -1.90 -7.56
N GLU A 193 11.79 -0.94 -8.13
CA GLU A 193 12.31 0.08 -9.06
C GLU A 193 13.41 0.96 -8.47
N ASN A 194 13.45 1.16 -7.15
CA ASN A 194 14.44 2.04 -6.51
C ASN A 194 15.43 1.29 -5.59
N ILE A 195 15.33 -0.04 -5.45
CA ILE A 195 16.22 -0.81 -4.54
C ILE A 195 17.68 -0.70 -4.97
N TRP A 196 17.93 -0.67 -6.28
CA TRP A 196 19.26 -0.57 -6.85
C TRP A 196 19.85 0.85 -6.78
N GLN A 197 19.05 1.88 -6.46
CA GLN A 197 19.55 3.25 -6.40
C GLN A 197 20.57 3.40 -5.28
N ILE A 198 21.64 4.14 -5.59
CA ILE A 198 22.67 4.55 -4.64
C ILE A 198 22.39 6.03 -4.32
N PRO A 199 22.32 6.42 -3.04
CA PRO A 199 22.10 7.81 -2.68
C PRO A 199 23.24 8.69 -3.20
N PRO A 200 22.96 9.95 -3.61
CA PRO A 200 24.00 10.85 -4.05
C PRO A 200 25.00 11.08 -2.91
N GLN A 201 26.28 11.19 -3.25
CA GLN A 201 27.33 11.47 -2.28
C GLN A 201 27.06 12.82 -1.60
N LEU A 202 26.81 12.77 -0.29
CA LEU A 202 26.76 13.95 0.57
C LEU A 202 28.20 14.27 1.01
N GLU A 203 28.50 15.55 1.27
CA GLU A 203 29.87 16.03 1.61
C GLU A 203 30.55 15.27 2.77
N MET A 204 29.78 14.51 3.58
CA MET A 204 30.29 13.74 4.72
C MET A 204 30.47 12.23 4.47
N SER A 205 29.99 11.67 3.36
CA SER A 205 30.14 10.23 3.06
C SER A 205 31.31 9.99 2.09
N LEU A 206 32.30 9.20 2.50
CA LEU A 206 33.51 8.92 1.73
C LEU A 206 33.22 8.23 0.39
N ASP A 207 32.28 7.27 0.37
CA ASP A 207 31.76 6.63 -0.85
C ASP A 207 30.46 5.83 -0.55
N PRO A 208 29.27 6.32 -0.92
CA PRO A 208 28.01 5.62 -0.63
C PRO A 208 27.81 4.33 -1.45
N GLU A 209 28.48 4.19 -2.59
CA GLU A 209 28.44 2.97 -3.40
C GLU A 209 29.24 1.86 -2.72
N PHE A 210 30.46 2.17 -2.29
CA PHE A 210 31.31 1.23 -1.56
C PHE A 210 30.67 0.73 -0.27
N GLU A 211 30.14 1.62 0.58
CA GLU A 211 29.54 1.23 1.86
C GLU A 211 28.34 0.29 1.66
N LYS A 212 27.46 0.62 0.71
CA LYS A 212 26.32 -0.25 0.37
C LYS A 212 26.79 -1.62 -0.14
N ALA A 213 27.76 -1.63 -1.06
CA ALA A 213 28.31 -2.88 -1.58
C ALA A 213 29.00 -3.70 -0.48
N TRP A 214 29.68 -3.05 0.47
CA TRP A 214 30.34 -3.71 1.58
C TRP A 214 29.37 -4.35 2.57
N GLU A 215 28.25 -3.66 2.87
CA GLU A 215 27.20 -4.18 3.75
C GLU A 215 26.35 -5.29 3.09
N GLU A 216 26.08 -5.18 1.79
CA GLU A 216 25.22 -6.11 1.05
C GLU A 216 25.96 -7.28 0.40
N ALA A 217 27.30 -7.22 0.30
CA ALA A 217 28.09 -8.28 -0.30
C ALA A 217 27.92 -9.61 0.45
N SER A 218 27.55 -10.65 -0.29
CA SER A 218 27.57 -12.02 0.20
C SER A 218 28.97 -12.64 0.05
N ASP A 219 29.23 -13.69 0.82
CA ASP A 219 30.39 -14.56 0.59
C ASP A 219 30.34 -15.20 -0.81
N LEU A 220 31.53 -15.54 -1.34
CA LEU A 220 31.66 -16.26 -2.61
C LEU A 220 30.97 -17.63 -2.54
N ASN A 221 30.16 -17.92 -3.55
CA ASN A 221 29.43 -19.18 -3.69
C ASN A 221 29.80 -19.93 -4.99
N SER A 222 29.17 -21.08 -5.23
CA SER A 222 29.43 -21.91 -6.41
C SER A 222 29.17 -21.20 -7.73
N ASP A 223 28.12 -20.38 -7.77
CA ASP A 223 27.64 -19.72 -8.97
C ASP A 223 28.63 -18.60 -9.35
N ASP A 224 29.22 -17.92 -8.38
CA ASP A 224 30.31 -16.95 -8.60
C ASP A 224 31.52 -17.61 -9.29
N PHE A 225 31.93 -18.80 -8.83
CA PHE A 225 33.03 -19.55 -9.46
C PHE A 225 32.66 -20.07 -10.87
N GLU A 226 31.38 -20.32 -11.14
CA GLU A 226 30.90 -20.67 -12.47
C GLU A 226 31.00 -19.47 -13.41
N ILE A 227 30.48 -18.31 -13.01
CA ILE A 227 30.58 -17.06 -13.75
C ILE A 227 32.04 -16.72 -14.06
N MET A 228 32.95 -16.82 -13.07
CA MET A 228 34.38 -16.56 -13.28
C MET A 228 35.03 -17.51 -14.30
N ARG A 229 34.61 -18.79 -14.35
CA ARG A 229 35.11 -19.76 -15.34
C ARG A 229 34.57 -19.47 -16.73
N GLU A 230 33.29 -19.12 -16.84
CA GLU A 230 32.66 -18.75 -18.10
C GLU A 230 33.32 -17.50 -18.71
N GLU A 231 33.51 -16.43 -17.93
CA GLU A 231 34.18 -15.20 -18.37
C GLU A 231 35.61 -15.48 -18.87
N ASN A 232 36.38 -16.32 -18.15
CA ASN A 232 37.72 -16.72 -18.59
C ASN A 232 37.71 -17.52 -19.90
N ALA A 233 36.70 -18.38 -20.10
CA ALA A 233 36.54 -19.13 -21.35
C ALA A 233 36.19 -18.20 -22.53
N ILE A 234 35.32 -17.21 -22.30
CA ILE A 234 34.97 -16.18 -23.29
C ILE A 234 36.22 -15.40 -23.69
N LEU A 235 37.02 -14.95 -22.71
CA LEU A 235 38.28 -14.24 -22.98
C LEU A 235 39.23 -15.10 -23.82
N ALA A 236 39.47 -16.35 -23.42
CA ALA A 236 40.36 -17.26 -24.14
C ALA A 236 39.91 -17.46 -25.59
N ALA A 237 38.61 -17.60 -25.83
CA ALA A 237 38.04 -17.72 -27.18
C ALA A 237 38.15 -16.42 -27.99
N SER A 238 38.10 -15.25 -27.34
CA SER A 238 38.23 -13.95 -28.03
C SER A 238 39.67 -13.63 -28.47
N THR A 239 40.66 -14.24 -27.83
CA THR A 239 42.10 -14.01 -28.08
C THR A 239 42.75 -15.03 -29.02
N ALA A 240 42.02 -16.06 -29.43
CA ALA A 240 42.48 -17.12 -30.34
C ALA A 240 42.06 -16.83 -31.80
#